data_AF-A0A8S8YFT4-F1
#
_entry.id   AF-A0A8S8YFT4-F1
#
_cell.length_a   1.000
_cell.length_b   1.000
_cell.length_c   1.000
_cell.angle_alpha   90.00
_cell.angle_beta   90.00
_cell.angle_gamma   90.00
#
_symmetry.space_group_name_H-M   'P 1'
#
loop_
_entity.id
_entity.type
_entity.pdbx_description
1 polymer ?
#
loop_
_entity_poly.entity_id
_entity_poly.type
_entity_poly.pdbx_seq_one_letter_code
_entity_poly.pdbx_strand_id
1 'polypeptide(L)'
;MDEIQHETPYGVVPLRCMTLTRSDERCEVVFVQRHHDASGGTVPPHRIEHRANLRAMADAKVDGLIAVCSVGTLVERLPPGRVGVAGDGIDLTGVSTTFTTTMTEFTSMANAYDEALLHRTAAVLGEDQGVSAEDLIVRIGSPKVLSSKPRPKSTPSSSLGGEVVGMTMPREAKLAAEPLAVRALCIAANWAAGRSPKAVEPTSFTRRFPPRRTGVWVRCGPCFSIRLVHDPPAYRAPTCVKTHGPERGRLDGQRCR
;
A
#
# COMPACT_ATOMS: atom_id res chain seq x y z
N MET A 1 1.69 20.92 -4.09
CA MET A 1 1.13 19.69 -3.51
C MET A 1 -0.12 20.14 -2.82
N ASP A 2 -1.25 19.70 -3.32
CA ASP A 2 -2.55 20.25 -2.98
C ASP A 2 -3.30 19.22 -2.14
N GLU A 3 -3.93 19.66 -1.06
CA GLU A 3 -4.73 18.79 -0.20
C GLU A 3 -6.22 19.04 -0.47
N ILE A 4 -6.96 17.95 -0.75
CA ILE A 4 -8.36 18.01 -1.14
C ILE A 4 -9.16 17.05 -0.25
N GLN A 5 -10.26 17.52 0.31
CA GLN A 5 -11.26 16.66 0.96
C GLN A 5 -12.31 16.28 -0.09
N HIS A 6 -12.23 15.06 -0.61
CA HIS A 6 -13.13 14.58 -1.67
C HIS A 6 -14.32 13.84 -1.07
N GLU A 7 -15.53 14.31 -1.34
CA GLU A 7 -16.76 13.65 -0.87
C GLU A 7 -17.15 12.50 -1.81
N THR A 8 -17.41 11.34 -1.23
CA THR A 8 -17.97 10.18 -1.94
C THR A 8 -19.27 9.73 -1.27
N PRO A 9 -20.12 8.93 -1.94
CA PRO A 9 -21.27 8.30 -1.29
C PRO A 9 -20.93 7.42 -0.08
N TYR A 10 -19.65 7.10 0.13
CA TYR A 10 -19.15 6.24 1.20
C TYR A 10 -18.37 7.00 2.29
N GLY A 11 -18.25 8.33 2.17
CA GLY A 11 -17.53 9.18 3.12
C GLY A 11 -16.50 10.10 2.46
N VAL A 12 -15.93 10.99 3.28
CA VAL A 12 -14.91 11.96 2.86
C VAL A 12 -13.54 11.29 2.80
N VAL A 13 -12.78 11.58 1.75
CA VAL A 13 -11.44 11.04 1.53
C VAL A 13 -10.42 12.18 1.41
N PRO A 14 -9.37 12.21 2.26
CA PRO A 14 -8.28 13.16 2.14
C PRO A 14 -7.34 12.75 1.00
N LEU A 15 -7.40 13.49 -0.10
CA LEU A 15 -6.51 13.36 -1.25
C LEU A 15 -5.37 14.38 -1.16
N ARG A 16 -4.23 13.99 -1.73
CA ARG A 16 -3.01 14.76 -1.86
C ARG A 16 -2.56 14.70 -3.30
N CYS A 17 -2.69 15.80 -4.03
CA CYS A 17 -2.34 15.88 -5.44
C CYS A 17 -0.95 16.50 -5.61
N MET A 18 -0.13 15.93 -6.47
CA MET A 18 1.16 16.50 -6.84
C MET A 18 1.50 16.19 -8.28
N THR A 19 2.18 17.12 -8.92
CA THR A 19 2.75 16.91 -10.25
C THR A 19 4.20 16.47 -10.10
N LEU A 20 4.55 15.35 -10.72
CA LEU A 20 5.92 14.91 -10.92
C LEU A 20 6.36 15.27 -12.34
N THR A 21 7.54 15.86 -12.48
CA THR A 21 8.14 16.14 -13.77
C THR A 21 9.45 15.36 -13.88
N ARG A 22 9.63 14.62 -14.97
CA ARG A 22 10.87 13.91 -15.28
C ARG A 22 11.25 14.20 -16.72
N SER A 23 12.40 14.87 -16.91
CA SER A 23 12.77 15.44 -18.20
C SER A 23 11.63 16.34 -18.72
N ASP A 24 11.04 16.01 -19.87
CA ASP A 24 9.91 16.74 -20.45
C ASP A 24 8.55 16.07 -20.19
N GLU A 25 8.53 14.95 -19.46
CA GLU A 25 7.31 14.21 -19.13
C GLU A 25 6.72 14.71 -17.81
N ARG A 26 5.40 14.97 -17.84
CA ARG A 26 4.62 15.36 -16.67
C ARG A 26 3.68 14.22 -16.27
N CYS A 27 3.65 13.90 -14.98
CA CYS A 27 2.80 12.88 -14.39
C CYS A 27 2.06 13.48 -13.19
N GLU A 28 0.76 13.24 -13.09
CA GLU A 28 -0.02 13.67 -11.93
C GLU A 28 -0.10 12.51 -10.91
N VAL A 29 0.01 12.81 -9.64
CA VAL A 29 -0.04 11.80 -8.58
C VAL A 29 -1.12 12.20 -7.60
N VAL A 30 -2.13 11.34 -7.48
CA VAL A 30 -3.22 11.51 -6.52
C VAL A 30 -2.98 10.51 -5.40
N PHE A 31 -2.43 10.98 -4.31
CA PHE A 31 -2.15 10.19 -3.13
C PHE A 31 -3.34 10.25 -2.16
N VAL A 32 -3.60 9.15 -1.49
CA VAL A 32 -4.43 9.06 -0.30
C VAL A 32 -3.61 8.27 0.74
N GLN A 33 -3.96 8.34 2.02
CA GLN A 33 -3.44 7.39 3.00
C GLN A 33 -4.51 6.34 3.27
N ARG A 34 -4.24 5.04 3.02
CA ARG A 34 -5.25 3.97 3.15
C ARG A 34 -5.99 3.97 4.50
N HIS A 35 -5.23 4.19 5.56
CA HIS A 35 -5.75 4.20 6.93
C HIS A 35 -6.07 5.64 7.32
N HIS A 36 -7.29 6.05 7.05
CA HIS A 36 -7.83 7.34 7.45
C HIS A 36 -9.27 7.18 7.95
N ASP A 37 -9.75 8.19 8.67
CA ASP A 37 -11.17 8.39 8.94
C ASP A 37 -11.53 9.88 8.77
N ALA A 38 -12.83 10.18 8.82
CA ALA A 38 -13.35 11.53 8.67
C ALA A 38 -12.86 12.54 9.74
N SER A 39 -12.29 12.07 10.85
CA SER A 39 -11.70 12.92 11.90
C SER A 39 -10.20 13.19 11.71
N GLY A 40 -9.61 12.68 10.62
CA GLY A 40 -8.15 12.73 10.39
C GLY A 40 -7.37 11.67 11.18
N GLY A 41 -8.06 10.71 11.79
CA GLY A 41 -7.50 9.59 12.54
C GLY A 41 -6.99 8.47 11.63
N THR A 42 -6.52 7.37 12.24
CA THR A 42 -6.06 6.17 11.55
C THR A 42 -6.90 4.99 11.98
N VAL A 43 -7.46 4.26 11.02
CA VAL A 43 -8.30 3.08 11.29
C VAL A 43 -7.54 1.77 11.10
N PRO A 44 -7.87 0.70 11.84
CA PRO A 44 -7.29 -0.61 11.60
C PRO A 44 -7.74 -1.17 10.24
N PRO A 45 -6.98 -2.12 9.64
CA PRO A 45 -7.25 -2.63 8.30
C PRO A 45 -8.71 -3.06 8.06
N HIS A 46 -9.31 -3.78 9.01
CA HIS A 46 -10.67 -4.29 8.87
C HIS A 46 -11.76 -3.20 8.88
N ARG A 47 -11.46 -1.99 9.36
CA ARG A 47 -12.37 -0.83 9.40
C ARG A 47 -12.16 0.19 8.28
N ILE A 48 -11.20 -0.03 7.38
CA ILE A 48 -11.02 0.84 6.21
C ILE A 48 -12.29 0.75 5.35
N GLU A 49 -12.88 1.89 5.02
CA GLU A 49 -13.91 1.97 4.00
C GLU A 49 -13.25 2.04 2.62
N HIS A 50 -12.98 0.86 2.04
CA HIS A 50 -12.29 0.75 0.76
C HIS A 50 -13.11 1.33 -0.40
N ARG A 51 -14.44 1.36 -0.31
CA ARG A 51 -15.29 1.95 -1.36
C ARG A 51 -15.09 3.46 -1.44
N ALA A 52 -14.96 4.15 -0.30
CA ALA A 52 -14.68 5.58 -0.28
C ALA A 52 -13.35 5.87 -1.00
N ASN A 53 -12.28 5.17 -0.62
CA ASN A 53 -10.97 5.35 -1.23
C ASN A 53 -11.00 5.13 -2.75
N LEU A 54 -11.50 3.97 -3.19
CA LEU A 54 -11.48 3.62 -4.60
C LEU A 54 -12.44 4.46 -5.43
N ARG A 55 -13.58 4.90 -4.86
CA ARG A 55 -14.48 5.83 -5.51
C ARG A 55 -13.82 7.20 -5.71
N ALA A 56 -13.14 7.72 -4.69
CA ALA A 56 -12.40 8.98 -4.80
C ALA A 56 -11.32 8.92 -5.90
N MET A 57 -10.63 7.78 -6.01
CA MET A 57 -9.65 7.56 -7.08
C MET A 57 -10.30 7.48 -8.47
N ALA A 58 -11.46 6.82 -8.59
CA ALA A 58 -12.23 6.77 -9.83
C ALA A 58 -12.74 8.16 -10.24
N ASP A 59 -13.28 8.94 -9.29
CA ASP A 59 -13.74 10.31 -9.54
C ASP A 59 -12.58 11.24 -9.94
N ALA A 60 -11.37 11.00 -9.40
CA ALA A 60 -10.14 11.68 -9.80
C ALA A 60 -9.61 11.27 -11.19
N LYS A 61 -10.27 10.29 -11.84
CA LYS A 61 -9.96 9.79 -13.19
C LYS A 61 -8.50 9.36 -13.33
N VAL A 62 -8.03 8.57 -12.37
CA VAL A 62 -6.68 8.01 -12.44
C VAL A 62 -6.60 6.91 -13.49
N ASP A 63 -5.51 6.89 -14.25
CA ASP A 63 -5.29 5.89 -15.30
C ASP A 63 -4.94 4.50 -14.74
N GLY A 64 -4.48 4.44 -13.48
CA GLY A 64 -4.15 3.22 -12.79
C GLY A 64 -3.94 3.46 -11.30
N LEU A 65 -3.78 2.37 -10.56
CA LEU A 65 -3.74 2.40 -9.10
C LEU A 65 -2.54 1.58 -8.62
N ILE A 66 -1.64 2.20 -7.87
CA ILE A 66 -0.54 1.49 -7.20
C ILE A 66 -0.87 1.39 -5.71
N ALA A 67 -1.11 0.20 -5.22
CA ALA A 67 -1.36 -0.08 -3.82
C ALA A 67 -0.04 -0.50 -3.16
N VAL A 68 0.44 0.26 -2.17
CA VAL A 68 1.58 -0.17 -1.36
C VAL A 68 1.07 -1.01 -0.19
N CYS A 69 1.61 -2.20 -0.03
CA CYS A 69 1.15 -3.19 0.94
C CYS A 69 2.32 -3.72 1.77
N SER A 70 2.27 -3.47 3.07
CA SER A 70 3.13 -4.18 4.02
C SER A 70 2.63 -5.60 4.19
N VAL A 71 3.50 -6.58 3.99
CA VAL A 71 3.15 -8.01 4.00
C VAL A 71 4.11 -8.84 4.85
N GLY A 72 3.58 -9.94 5.38
CA GLY A 72 4.39 -11.02 5.95
C GLY A 72 4.75 -12.02 4.86
N THR A 73 6.03 -12.32 4.65
CA THR A 73 6.47 -13.26 3.60
C THR A 73 6.48 -14.72 4.09
N LEU A 74 6.05 -15.64 3.23
CA LEU A 74 6.06 -17.08 3.43
C LEU A 74 7.16 -17.79 2.61
N VAL A 75 7.83 -17.07 1.71
CA VAL A 75 8.77 -17.60 0.72
C VAL A 75 10.16 -16.99 0.88
N GLU A 76 11.20 -17.80 0.73
CA GLU A 76 12.59 -17.37 0.97
C GLU A 76 13.11 -16.42 -0.10
N ARG A 77 12.60 -16.52 -1.34
CA ARG A 77 12.98 -15.63 -2.46
C ARG A 77 12.48 -14.19 -2.29
N LEU A 78 11.56 -13.94 -1.36
CA LEU A 78 11.10 -12.59 -1.00
C LEU A 78 11.30 -12.35 0.50
N PRO A 79 12.55 -12.23 0.99
CA PRO A 79 12.82 -12.06 2.41
C PRO A 79 12.44 -10.64 2.88
N PRO A 80 12.28 -10.43 4.20
CA PRO A 80 12.04 -9.10 4.76
C PRO A 80 13.07 -8.07 4.27
N GLY A 81 12.59 -6.89 3.91
CA GLY A 81 13.36 -5.84 3.24
C GLY A 81 13.07 -5.79 1.74
N ARG A 82 12.77 -6.92 1.08
CA ARG A 82 12.54 -6.96 -0.38
C ARG A 82 11.14 -6.45 -0.75
N VAL A 83 11.01 -5.89 -1.95
CA VAL A 83 9.75 -5.43 -2.53
C VAL A 83 9.39 -6.31 -3.72
N GLY A 84 8.24 -6.98 -3.61
CA GLY A 84 7.63 -7.73 -4.70
C GLY A 84 6.44 -7.02 -5.31
N VAL A 85 5.83 -7.65 -6.31
CA VAL A 85 4.58 -7.22 -6.94
C VAL A 85 3.56 -8.36 -6.89
N ALA A 86 2.32 -8.05 -6.52
CA ALA A 86 1.26 -9.06 -6.54
C ALA A 86 0.83 -9.34 -7.99
N GLY A 87 1.00 -10.59 -8.42
CA GLY A 87 0.46 -11.08 -9.70
C GLY A 87 -0.92 -11.75 -9.55
N ASP A 88 -1.26 -12.17 -8.35
CA ASP A 88 -2.52 -12.86 -8.05
C ASP A 88 -2.85 -12.72 -6.55
N GLY A 89 -4.08 -13.02 -6.15
CA GLY A 89 -4.48 -12.93 -4.75
C GLY A 89 -5.55 -13.93 -4.31
N ILE A 90 -5.47 -14.33 -3.05
CA ILE A 90 -6.42 -15.24 -2.40
C ILE A 90 -7.15 -14.46 -1.31
N ASP A 91 -8.43 -14.16 -1.54
CA ASP A 91 -9.24 -13.49 -0.53
C ASP A 91 -10.00 -14.48 0.36
N LEU A 92 -9.52 -14.62 1.59
CA LEU A 92 -10.17 -15.40 2.64
C LEU A 92 -10.85 -14.53 3.71
N THR A 93 -10.99 -13.21 3.50
CA THR A 93 -11.57 -12.31 4.51
C THR A 93 -13.03 -12.64 4.83
N GLY A 94 -13.79 -13.18 3.87
CA GLY A 94 -15.22 -13.43 4.03
C GLY A 94 -16.07 -12.16 4.05
N VAL A 95 -15.48 -11.02 3.69
CA VAL A 95 -16.20 -9.75 3.60
C VAL A 95 -16.65 -9.58 2.15
N SER A 96 -17.95 -9.42 1.94
CA SER A 96 -18.47 -9.03 0.63
C SER A 96 -18.12 -7.57 0.35
N THR A 97 -17.54 -7.30 -0.82
CA THR A 97 -17.10 -5.97 -1.22
C THR A 97 -17.43 -5.75 -2.70
N THR A 98 -18.38 -4.84 -2.96
CA THR A 98 -18.77 -4.40 -4.31
C THR A 98 -19.31 -2.96 -4.28
N PHE A 99 -19.28 -2.23 -5.39
CA PHE A 99 -20.02 -0.97 -5.54
C PHE A 99 -21.49 -1.20 -5.91
N THR A 100 -21.81 -2.31 -6.58
CA THR A 100 -23.16 -2.60 -7.09
C THR A 100 -24.00 -3.32 -6.03
N THR A 101 -25.17 -2.75 -5.69
CA THR A 101 -26.06 -3.30 -4.65
C THR A 101 -27.41 -3.75 -5.16
N THR A 102 -27.84 -3.31 -6.35
CA THR A 102 -29.20 -3.53 -6.86
C THR A 102 -29.26 -4.32 -8.17
N MET A 103 -28.19 -4.33 -8.95
CA MET A 103 -28.10 -5.06 -10.22
C MET A 103 -27.10 -6.21 -10.11
N THR A 104 -27.33 -7.28 -10.87
CA THR A 104 -26.37 -8.39 -10.94
C THR A 104 -25.33 -8.08 -12.00
N GLU A 105 -24.17 -7.61 -11.56
CA GLU A 105 -23.01 -7.38 -12.42
C GLU A 105 -21.88 -8.33 -12.02
N PHE A 106 -21.35 -9.07 -12.99
CA PHE A 106 -20.22 -9.96 -12.79
C PHE A 106 -18.94 -9.29 -13.29
N THR A 107 -18.11 -8.84 -12.37
CA THR A 107 -16.77 -8.34 -12.69
C THR A 107 -15.80 -9.51 -12.80
N SER A 108 -15.23 -9.69 -13.99
CA SER A 108 -14.19 -10.69 -14.19
C SER A 108 -12.94 -10.30 -13.41
N MET A 109 -12.50 -11.20 -12.52
CA MET A 109 -11.24 -11.05 -11.79
C MET A 109 -10.03 -11.59 -12.56
N ALA A 110 -10.24 -12.19 -13.74
CA ALA A 110 -9.18 -12.83 -14.53
C ALA A 110 -8.04 -11.87 -14.89
N ASN A 111 -8.34 -10.58 -15.03
CA ASN A 111 -7.37 -9.53 -15.36
C ASN A 111 -7.25 -8.48 -14.24
N ALA A 112 -7.59 -8.84 -12.99
CA ALA A 112 -7.47 -7.91 -11.86
C ALA A 112 -6.02 -7.37 -11.70
N TYR A 113 -5.06 -8.14 -12.19
CA TYR A 113 -3.67 -7.74 -12.42
C TYR A 113 -3.39 -7.87 -13.92
N ASP A 114 -3.33 -6.78 -14.67
CA ASP A 114 -2.86 -6.82 -16.06
C ASP A 114 -1.36 -7.21 -16.12
N GLU A 115 -1.13 -8.26 -16.89
CA GLU A 115 0.13 -8.99 -17.06
C GLU A 115 1.26 -8.11 -17.61
N ALA A 116 0.94 -7.23 -18.57
CA ALA A 116 1.96 -6.41 -19.20
C ALA A 116 2.56 -5.40 -18.21
N LEU A 117 1.71 -4.78 -17.38
CA LEU A 117 2.16 -3.91 -16.29
C LEU A 117 2.81 -4.71 -15.15
N LEU A 118 2.35 -5.94 -14.88
CA LEU A 118 2.96 -6.81 -13.86
C LEU A 118 4.43 -7.06 -14.18
N HIS A 119 4.72 -7.60 -15.37
CA HIS A 119 6.09 -7.89 -15.80
C HIS A 119 6.95 -6.63 -15.92
N ARG A 120 6.40 -5.51 -16.42
CA ARG A 120 7.13 -4.22 -16.43
C ARG A 120 7.50 -3.76 -15.03
N THR A 121 6.59 -3.85 -14.06
CA THR A 121 6.85 -3.47 -12.67
C THR A 121 7.89 -4.40 -12.05
N ALA A 122 7.74 -5.70 -12.24
CA ALA A 122 8.69 -6.71 -11.74
C ALA A 122 10.10 -6.51 -12.32
N ALA A 123 10.22 -6.19 -13.61
CA ALA A 123 11.50 -5.93 -14.27
C ALA A 123 12.21 -4.72 -13.63
N VAL A 124 11.51 -3.60 -13.45
CA VAL A 124 12.04 -2.42 -12.78
C VAL A 124 12.51 -2.75 -11.36
N LEU A 125 11.69 -3.46 -10.59
CA LEU A 125 12.04 -3.85 -9.22
C LEU A 125 13.22 -4.83 -9.19
N GLY A 126 13.34 -5.70 -10.20
CA GLY A 126 14.40 -6.69 -10.34
C GLY A 126 15.75 -6.04 -10.65
N GLU A 127 15.76 -5.10 -11.59
CA GLU A 127 16.93 -4.27 -11.90
C GLU A 127 17.41 -3.50 -10.66
N ASP A 128 16.47 -2.90 -9.93
CA ASP A 128 16.77 -2.09 -8.74
C ASP A 128 17.31 -2.91 -7.55
N GLN A 129 16.81 -4.14 -7.38
CA GLN A 129 17.17 -5.02 -6.27
C GLN A 129 18.24 -6.06 -6.61
N GLY A 130 18.69 -6.11 -7.87
CA GLY A 130 19.68 -7.07 -8.36
C GLY A 130 19.20 -8.53 -8.34
N VAL A 131 17.92 -8.76 -8.65
CA VAL A 131 17.28 -10.10 -8.63
C VAL A 131 16.43 -10.33 -9.87
N SER A 132 16.08 -11.59 -10.14
CA SER A 132 15.16 -11.91 -11.23
C SER A 132 13.79 -11.28 -10.99
N ALA A 133 13.20 -10.71 -12.04
CA ALA A 133 11.84 -10.17 -12.00
C ALA A 133 10.81 -11.22 -11.55
N GLU A 134 10.97 -12.46 -12.01
CA GLU A 134 10.08 -13.59 -11.66
C GLU A 134 10.10 -13.91 -10.16
N ASP A 135 11.24 -13.69 -9.49
CA ASP A 135 11.35 -13.93 -8.05
C ASP A 135 10.55 -12.91 -7.22
N LEU A 136 10.21 -11.76 -7.82
CA LEU A 136 9.48 -10.66 -7.20
C LEU A 136 7.97 -10.74 -7.42
N ILE A 137 7.50 -11.59 -8.33
CA ILE A 137 6.08 -11.83 -8.54
C ILE A 137 5.60 -12.80 -7.46
N VAL A 138 4.58 -12.37 -6.70
CA VAL A 138 4.03 -13.13 -5.59
C VAL A 138 2.51 -13.20 -5.60
N ARG A 139 1.97 -14.27 -5.01
CA ARG A 139 0.53 -14.37 -4.71
C ARG A 139 0.23 -13.85 -3.30
N ILE A 140 -0.61 -12.81 -3.20
CA ILE A 140 -0.99 -12.19 -1.90
C ILE A 140 -2.24 -12.84 -1.30
N GLY A 141 -2.16 -13.29 -0.04
CA GLY A 141 -3.28 -13.88 0.67
C GLY A 141 -3.79 -13.05 1.86
N SER A 142 -5.09 -13.19 2.15
CA SER A 142 -5.68 -12.63 3.38
C SER A 142 -5.20 -13.40 4.62
N PRO A 143 -4.92 -12.73 5.75
CA PRO A 143 -4.55 -13.39 7.00
C PRO A 143 -5.81 -13.95 7.64
N LYS A 144 -6.17 -15.20 7.31
CA LYS A 144 -7.23 -15.93 8.03
C LYS A 144 -6.70 -16.87 9.11
N VAL A 145 -5.39 -16.94 9.33
CA VAL A 145 -4.83 -17.74 10.43
C VAL A 145 -3.80 -16.98 11.22
N LEU A 146 -4.22 -16.57 12.42
CA LEU A 146 -3.34 -16.50 13.57
C LEU A 146 -3.13 -17.94 14.08
N SER A 147 -1.97 -18.51 13.83
CA SER A 147 -1.49 -19.64 14.61
C SER A 147 -0.41 -19.11 15.54
N SER A 148 -0.70 -19.03 16.83
CA SER A 148 0.28 -18.70 17.88
C SER A 148 1.32 -19.80 18.09
N LYS A 149 1.07 -21.00 17.53
CA LYS A 149 2.01 -22.12 17.55
C LYS A 149 2.83 -22.12 16.25
N PRO A 150 4.15 -22.40 16.31
CA PRO A 150 4.96 -22.68 15.13
C PRO A 150 4.40 -23.96 14.50
N ARG A 151 3.43 -23.81 13.60
CA ARG A 151 2.98 -24.93 12.79
C ARG A 151 4.07 -25.17 11.75
N PRO A 152 4.62 -26.39 11.63
CA PRO A 152 5.87 -26.59 10.91
C PRO A 152 5.83 -26.23 9.42
N LYS A 153 4.65 -26.13 8.77
CA LYS A 153 4.63 -26.14 7.29
C LYS A 153 3.60 -25.30 6.53
N SER A 154 2.55 -24.71 7.10
CA SER A 154 1.66 -23.87 6.27
C SER A 154 0.65 -23.04 7.06
N THR A 155 0.50 -21.77 6.68
CA THR A 155 -0.77 -21.04 6.88
C THR A 155 -1.79 -21.57 5.85
N PRO A 156 -3.12 -21.43 6.04
CA PRO A 156 -4.07 -21.81 4.99
C PRO A 156 -3.85 -21.06 3.69
N SER A 157 -3.43 -19.79 3.75
CA SER A 157 -3.00 -19.07 2.57
C SER A 157 -1.83 -19.78 1.88
N SER A 158 -0.81 -20.20 2.61
CA SER A 158 0.29 -21.01 2.05
C SER A 158 -0.17 -22.34 1.47
N SER A 159 -1.16 -23.00 2.08
CA SER A 159 -1.70 -24.28 1.60
C SER A 159 -2.49 -24.12 0.30
N LEU A 160 -3.00 -22.91 0.03
CA LEU A 160 -3.68 -22.54 -1.20
C LEU A 160 -2.73 -21.85 -2.21
N GLY A 161 -1.42 -21.89 -1.97
CA GLY A 161 -0.41 -21.30 -2.88
C GLY A 161 -0.18 -19.80 -2.70
N GLY A 162 -0.61 -19.21 -1.59
CA GLY A 162 -0.26 -17.85 -1.19
C GLY A 162 1.18 -17.76 -0.65
N GLU A 163 1.87 -16.69 -1.03
CA GLU A 163 3.31 -16.54 -0.83
C GLU A 163 3.65 -15.36 0.09
N VAL A 164 2.75 -14.39 0.16
CA VAL A 164 2.79 -13.29 1.12
C VAL A 164 1.41 -13.12 1.74
N VAL A 165 1.34 -12.60 2.97
CA VAL A 165 0.08 -12.34 3.67
C VAL A 165 -0.08 -10.86 3.99
N GLY A 166 -1.25 -10.29 3.67
CA GLY A 166 -1.54 -8.87 3.87
C GLY A 166 -3.02 -8.63 4.20
N MET A 167 -3.31 -7.64 5.05
CA MET A 167 -4.66 -7.40 5.58
C MET A 167 -5.56 -6.54 4.69
N THR A 168 -5.01 -5.89 3.66
CA THR A 168 -5.72 -4.81 2.93
C THR A 168 -6.01 -5.17 1.47
N MET A 169 -5.03 -5.77 0.77
CA MET A 169 -5.07 -5.86 -0.68
C MET A 169 -6.20 -6.73 -1.24
N PRO A 170 -6.51 -7.92 -0.70
CA PRO A 170 -7.48 -8.81 -1.36
C PRO A 170 -8.89 -8.21 -1.48
N ARG A 171 -9.30 -7.36 -0.53
CA ARG A 171 -10.57 -6.61 -0.59
C ARG A 171 -10.49 -5.42 -1.53
N GLU A 172 -9.36 -4.70 -1.49
CA GLU A 172 -9.11 -3.54 -2.35
C GLU A 172 -9.04 -3.95 -3.84
N ALA A 173 -8.45 -5.11 -4.14
CA ALA A 173 -8.32 -5.63 -5.50
C ALA A 173 -9.68 -5.95 -6.14
N LYS A 174 -10.58 -6.59 -5.39
CA LYS A 174 -11.94 -6.90 -5.84
C LYS A 174 -12.74 -5.65 -6.18
N LEU A 175 -12.74 -4.67 -5.28
CA LEU A 175 -13.43 -3.41 -5.50
C LEU A 175 -12.79 -2.61 -6.64
N ALA A 176 -11.46 -2.60 -6.73
CA ALA A 176 -10.76 -1.85 -7.75
C ALA A 176 -11.06 -2.39 -9.14
N ALA A 177 -11.22 -3.71 -9.31
CA ALA A 177 -11.49 -4.33 -10.60
C ALA A 177 -12.80 -3.86 -11.27
N GLU A 178 -13.76 -3.27 -10.52
CA GLU A 178 -14.99 -2.74 -11.13
C GLU A 178 -14.74 -1.43 -11.90
N PRO A 179 -14.09 -0.39 -11.32
CA PRO A 179 -13.81 0.86 -12.07
C PRO A 179 -12.36 1.04 -12.56
N LEU A 180 -11.38 0.26 -12.09
CA LEU A 180 -9.95 0.62 -12.13
C LEU A 180 -9.01 -0.59 -12.33
N ALA A 181 -7.81 -0.32 -12.84
CA ALA A 181 -6.71 -1.28 -12.82
C ALA A 181 -5.82 -1.05 -11.59
N VAL A 182 -5.54 -2.09 -10.80
CA VAL A 182 -4.72 -1.98 -9.58
C VAL A 182 -3.48 -2.88 -9.61
N ARG A 183 -2.36 -2.37 -9.10
CA ARG A 183 -1.12 -3.12 -8.87
C ARG A 183 -0.71 -3.00 -7.42
N ALA A 184 -0.38 -4.11 -6.79
CA ALA A 184 0.05 -4.10 -5.39
C ALA A 184 1.56 -4.30 -5.27
N LEU A 185 2.26 -3.28 -4.77
CA LEU A 185 3.65 -3.42 -4.33
C LEU A 185 3.67 -4.04 -2.94
N CYS A 186 4.29 -5.20 -2.82
CA CYS A 186 4.35 -6.00 -1.61
C CYS A 186 5.69 -5.78 -0.92
N ILE A 187 5.72 -4.90 0.08
CA ILE A 187 6.88 -4.66 0.92
C ILE A 187 6.92 -5.77 1.98
N ALA A 188 7.87 -6.70 1.84
CA ALA A 188 8.08 -7.75 2.82
C ALA A 188 8.63 -7.12 4.11
N ALA A 189 7.76 -6.91 5.10
CA ALA A 189 8.15 -6.25 6.35
C ALA A 189 8.69 -7.24 7.39
N ASN A 190 8.20 -8.48 7.35
CA ASN A 190 8.54 -9.52 8.31
C ASN A 190 8.29 -10.92 7.72
N TRP A 191 8.88 -11.94 8.35
CA TRP A 191 8.45 -13.32 8.11
C TRP A 191 7.04 -13.51 8.66
N ALA A 192 6.19 -14.21 7.90
CA ALA A 192 4.88 -14.61 8.38
C ALA A 192 5.03 -15.56 9.59
N ALA A 193 4.02 -15.57 10.47
CA ALA A 193 4.04 -16.42 11.66
C ALA A 193 4.28 -17.90 11.30
N GLY A 194 5.23 -18.53 12.02
CA GLY A 194 5.65 -19.91 11.73
C GLY A 194 6.76 -20.03 10.67
N ARG A 195 7.25 -18.92 10.11
CA ARG A 195 8.44 -18.88 9.25
C ARG A 195 9.60 -18.24 9.99
N SER A 196 10.75 -18.90 9.94
CA SER A 196 12.04 -18.38 10.42
C SER A 196 13.13 -19.11 9.64
N PRO A 197 13.33 -18.78 8.36
CA PRO A 197 14.42 -19.39 7.59
C PRO A 197 15.76 -19.01 8.23
N LYS A 198 16.76 -19.88 8.04
CA LYS A 198 18.13 -19.63 8.52
C LYS A 198 18.60 -18.27 7.99
N ALA A 199 19.34 -17.54 8.81
CA ALA A 199 19.77 -16.16 8.54
C ALA A 199 20.26 -16.03 7.09
N VAL A 200 19.48 -15.33 6.27
CA VAL A 200 19.93 -14.85 4.96
C VAL A 200 20.76 -13.61 5.25
N GLU A 201 21.99 -13.57 4.73
CA GLU A 201 22.83 -12.36 4.80
C GLU A 201 22.00 -11.16 4.32
N PRO A 202 21.94 -10.05 5.09
CA PRO A 202 21.16 -8.90 4.70
C PRO A 202 21.68 -8.36 3.37
N THR A 203 20.86 -8.45 2.32
CA THR A 203 21.11 -7.74 1.06
C THR A 203 21.14 -6.23 1.34
N SER A 204 21.94 -5.47 0.58
CA SER A 204 22.16 -4.01 0.73
C SER A 204 20.89 -3.15 0.86
N PHE A 205 19.71 -3.69 0.49
CA PHE A 205 18.41 -3.05 0.59
C PHE A 205 17.73 -3.15 1.97
N THR A 206 18.41 -3.56 3.05
CA THR A 206 17.82 -3.57 4.41
C THR A 206 17.71 -2.17 5.03
N ARG A 207 16.98 -1.25 4.40
CA ARG A 207 16.37 -0.14 5.15
C ARG A 207 15.14 -0.70 5.85
N ARG A 208 15.13 -0.69 7.19
CA ARG A 208 13.91 -0.94 7.97
C ARG A 208 12.87 0.10 7.55
N PHE A 209 11.91 -0.28 6.71
CA PHE A 209 10.78 0.58 6.40
C PHE A 209 9.98 0.80 7.69
N PRO A 210 9.79 2.05 8.14
CA PRO A 210 8.95 2.29 9.30
C PRO A 210 7.53 1.76 9.00
N PRO A 211 6.88 1.06 9.93
CA PRO A 211 5.61 0.36 9.70
C PRO A 211 4.40 1.30 9.52
N ARG A 212 4.60 2.56 9.18
CA ARG A 212 3.56 3.59 9.23
C ARG A 212 3.57 4.40 7.95
N ARG A 213 2.44 4.31 7.23
CA ARG A 213 2.01 5.06 6.02
C ARG A 213 2.28 4.29 4.72
N THR A 214 1.32 3.43 4.37
CA THR A 214 1.27 2.78 3.05
C THR A 214 0.00 3.19 2.30
N GLY A 215 0.21 3.70 1.10
CA GLY A 215 -0.77 4.08 0.08
C GLY A 215 -0.06 5.09 -0.80
N VAL A 216 0.31 4.76 -2.04
CA VAL A 216 0.91 5.70 -2.99
C VAL A 216 0.21 5.45 -4.30
N TRP A 217 -0.81 6.24 -4.60
CA TRP A 217 -1.61 6.06 -5.79
C TRP A 217 -1.20 7.10 -6.85
N VAL A 218 -1.11 6.69 -8.11
CA VAL A 218 -0.42 7.45 -9.19
C VAL A 218 -1.34 7.56 -10.40
N ARG A 219 -1.51 8.77 -10.96
CA ARG A 219 -2.25 9.00 -12.20
C ARG A 219 -1.26 9.16 -13.37
N CYS A 220 -1.06 8.09 -14.12
CA CYS A 220 -0.08 8.10 -15.20
C CYS A 220 -0.76 8.43 -16.53
N GLY A 221 -0.46 9.60 -17.11
CA GLY A 221 -0.63 9.79 -18.56
C GLY A 221 0.16 8.74 -19.37
N PRO A 222 0.21 8.82 -20.71
CA PRO A 222 0.70 7.74 -21.59
C PRO A 222 2.14 7.22 -21.35
N CYS A 223 2.91 7.80 -20.43
CA CYS A 223 4.29 7.47 -20.13
C CYS A 223 4.43 6.68 -18.82
N PHE A 224 4.05 5.40 -18.81
CA PHE A 224 4.31 4.52 -17.65
C PHE A 224 5.78 4.10 -17.61
N SER A 225 6.59 4.77 -16.79
CA SER A 225 7.89 4.25 -16.33
C SER A 225 7.95 4.29 -14.81
N ILE A 226 7.98 3.12 -14.18
CA ILE A 226 8.36 3.02 -12.77
C ILE A 226 9.89 3.02 -12.75
N ARG A 227 10.49 3.89 -11.94
CA ARG A 227 11.85 3.70 -11.42
C ARG A 227 11.78 3.94 -9.92
N LEU A 228 12.31 3.01 -9.14
CA LEU A 228 12.50 3.24 -7.72
C LEU A 228 13.57 4.32 -7.58
N VAL A 229 13.19 5.49 -7.07
CA VAL A 229 14.15 6.57 -6.81
C VAL A 229 14.91 6.17 -5.56
N HIS A 230 16.19 5.86 -5.74
CA HIS A 230 17.07 5.33 -4.70
C HIS A 230 17.52 6.37 -3.64
N ASP A 231 17.10 7.63 -3.73
CA ASP A 231 17.35 8.62 -2.69
C ASP A 231 16.25 9.71 -2.65
N PRO A 232 15.56 9.94 -1.52
CA PRO A 232 14.86 11.20 -1.32
C PRO A 232 15.89 12.32 -1.06
N PRO A 233 15.68 13.57 -1.54
CA PRO A 233 16.47 14.70 -1.06
C PRO A 233 16.41 14.75 0.46
N ALA A 234 17.58 14.92 1.09
CA ALA A 234 17.79 14.79 2.53
C ALA A 234 16.71 15.48 3.37
N TYR A 235 15.74 14.71 3.84
CA TYR A 235 14.75 15.17 4.81
C TYR A 235 15.43 15.22 6.18
N ARG A 236 15.82 16.42 6.62
CA ARG A 236 16.19 16.67 8.02
C ARG A 236 14.93 16.53 8.87
N ALA A 237 14.87 15.49 9.69
CA ALA A 237 13.82 15.33 10.68
C ALA A 237 13.83 16.53 11.64
N PRO A 238 12.67 17.10 12.01
CA PRO A 238 12.61 18.07 13.09
C PRO A 238 13.01 17.37 14.39
N THR A 239 14.09 17.85 15.01
CA THR A 239 14.49 17.47 16.37
C THR A 239 13.39 17.87 17.35
N CYS A 240 12.76 16.89 17.98
CA CYS A 240 11.89 17.08 19.13
C CYS A 240 12.75 17.55 20.30
N VAL A 241 12.77 18.85 20.57
CA VAL A 241 13.33 19.40 21.81
C VAL A 241 12.28 19.21 22.90
N LYS A 242 12.58 18.34 23.87
CA LYS A 242 11.88 18.32 25.16
C LYS A 242 12.24 19.60 25.90
N THR A 243 11.33 20.56 25.97
CA THR A 243 11.44 21.64 26.96
C THR A 243 10.80 21.16 28.26
N HIS A 244 11.65 20.89 29.26
CA HIS A 244 11.24 20.91 30.66
C HIS A 244 10.81 22.33 31.02
N GLY A 245 9.70 22.48 31.76
CA GLY A 245 9.28 23.77 32.33
C GLY A 245 10.32 24.35 33.29
N PRO A 246 10.20 25.64 33.63
CA PRO A 246 9.58 25.94 34.92
C PRO A 246 8.66 27.17 34.96
N GLU A 247 7.74 27.10 35.93
CA GLU A 247 7.13 28.11 36.80
C GLU A 247 6.88 29.59 36.38
N ARG A 248 5.61 29.99 36.65
CA ARG A 248 5.09 31.24 37.25
C ARG A 248 5.48 32.59 36.63
N GLY A 249 4.45 33.36 36.23
CA GLY A 249 4.56 34.82 36.10
C GLY A 249 3.30 35.51 35.58
N ARG A 250 2.55 36.15 36.49
CA ARG A 250 1.59 37.27 36.37
C ARG A 250 0.73 37.42 35.10
N LEU A 251 -0.58 37.37 35.33
CA LEU A 251 -1.58 38.10 34.57
C LEU A 251 -1.49 39.59 34.96
N ASP A 252 -1.13 40.46 34.02
CA ASP A 252 -1.42 41.88 34.07
C ASP A 252 -1.98 42.30 32.71
N GLY A 253 -3.13 42.96 32.75
CA GLY A 253 -3.92 43.26 31.58
C GLY A 253 -3.38 44.43 30.76
N GLN A 254 -3.75 44.44 29.48
CA GLN A 254 -3.99 45.66 28.73
C GLN A 254 -4.89 45.34 27.54
N ARG A 255 -6.08 45.97 27.54
CA ARG A 255 -6.87 46.19 26.33
C ARG A 255 -6.08 47.12 25.41
N CYS A 256 -6.12 46.87 24.11
CA CYS A 256 -6.09 47.95 23.13
C CYS A 256 -6.74 47.51 21.81
N ARG A 257 -7.91 48.13 21.59
CA ARG A 257 -8.59 48.52 20.33
C ARG A 257 -8.93 47.46 19.30
#